data_AF-A0AAJ2PSI8-F1
#
_entry.id   AF-A0AAJ2PSI8-F1
#
_cell.length_a   1.000
_cell.length_b   1.000
_cell.length_c   1.000
_cell.angle_alpha   90.00
_cell.angle_beta   90.00
_cell.angle_gamma   90.00
#
_symmetry.space_group_name_H-M   'P 1'
#
loop_
_entity.id
_entity.type
_entity.pdbx_description
1 polymer ?
#
loop_
_entity_poly.entity_id
_entity_poly.type
_entity_poly.pdbx_seq_one_letter_code
_entity_poly.pdbx_strand_id
1 'polypeptide(L)'
;MIMKDALQNGKIDSNPTYEVDGPYVGRSTSYVFTPEECWAIYEEFPKRYRLISMFGFACGTRQAEAFGVCEDVIDWDRCLLTVRRQVLRIKETDYKCLLVDRLKTSPRLDSKVVPAPPVPPGGPGGAPGAIPGSTHGDRAVGTQAEDQRVQARSSTRLLLDSAQQPAEPQHLQR
;
A
#
# COMPACT_ATOMS: atom_id res chain seq x y z
N MET A 1 -0.19 -23.23 7.18
CA MET A 1 -0.13 -22.99 8.65
C MET A 1 0.65 -24.16 9.24
N ILE A 2 1.88 -23.92 9.68
CA ILE A 2 2.86 -25.01 9.94
C ILE A 2 2.40 -25.96 11.04
N MET A 3 1.88 -25.45 12.17
CA MET A 3 1.45 -26.28 13.31
C MET A 3 0.22 -27.14 12.99
N LYS A 4 -0.76 -26.59 12.26
CA LYS A 4 -1.95 -27.34 11.83
C LYS A 4 -1.58 -28.48 10.89
N ASP A 5 -0.68 -28.23 9.96
CA ASP A 5 -0.21 -29.24 9.00
C ASP A 5 0.58 -30.35 9.70
N ALA A 6 1.47 -30.00 10.63
CA ALA A 6 2.19 -30.98 11.46
C ALA A 6 1.23 -31.86 12.28
N LEU A 7 0.19 -31.28 12.88
CA LEU A 7 -0.83 -32.04 13.63
C LEU A 7 -1.63 -32.98 12.72
N GLN A 8 -2.10 -32.49 11.56
CA GLN A 8 -2.87 -33.28 10.60
C GLN A 8 -2.05 -34.44 10.01
N ASN A 9 -0.74 -34.24 9.86
CA ASN A 9 0.18 -35.27 9.38
C ASN A 9 0.74 -36.16 10.50
N GLY A 10 0.23 -36.05 11.74
CA GLY A 10 0.67 -36.85 12.88
C GLY A 10 2.14 -36.66 13.28
N LYS A 11 2.72 -35.49 12.94
CA LYS A 11 4.10 -35.14 13.31
C LYS A 11 4.21 -34.59 14.73
N ILE A 12 3.10 -34.11 15.28
CA ILE A 12 2.94 -33.66 16.67
C ILE A 12 1.58 -34.15 17.18
N ASP A 13 1.49 -34.43 18.48
CA ASP A 13 0.28 -34.98 19.09
C ASP A 13 -0.77 -33.89 19.41
N SER A 14 -0.33 -32.64 19.55
CA SER A 14 -1.20 -31.51 19.88
C SER A 14 -0.67 -30.19 19.31
N ASN A 15 -1.56 -29.22 19.05
CA ASN A 15 -1.17 -27.89 18.59
C ASN A 15 -0.81 -27.00 19.80
N PRO A 16 0.45 -26.56 19.96
CA PRO A 16 0.86 -25.74 21.10
C PRO A 16 0.23 -24.34 21.11
N THR A 17 -0.39 -23.91 20.00
CA THR A 17 -1.06 -22.62 19.90
C THR A 17 -2.57 -22.71 20.11
N TYR A 18 -3.12 -23.85 20.53
CA TYR A 18 -4.57 -24.02 20.68
C TYR A 18 -5.16 -23.17 21.81
N GLU A 19 -4.40 -23.00 22.89
CA GLU A 19 -4.80 -22.23 24.09
C GLU A 19 -4.12 -20.86 24.17
N VAL A 20 -3.35 -20.49 23.14
CA VAL A 20 -2.63 -19.22 23.10
C VAL A 20 -3.43 -18.25 22.24
N ASP A 21 -4.00 -17.24 22.89
CA ASP A 21 -4.61 -16.13 22.17
C ASP A 21 -3.58 -15.44 21.29
N GLY A 22 -4.01 -15.04 20.09
CA GLY A 22 -3.19 -14.22 19.22
C GLY A 22 -2.76 -12.94 19.93
N PRO A 23 -1.59 -12.36 19.59
CA PRO A 23 -1.17 -11.11 20.17
C PRO A 23 -2.27 -10.06 19.98
N TYR A 24 -2.50 -9.22 21.00
CA TYR A 24 -3.48 -8.14 20.90
C TYR A 24 -3.09 -7.22 19.75
N VAL A 25 -3.88 -7.23 18.68
CA VAL A 25 -3.73 -6.29 17.58
C VAL A 25 -4.59 -5.09 17.94
N GLY A 26 -3.93 -4.02 18.40
CA GLY A 26 -4.60 -2.74 18.65
C GLY A 26 -5.38 -2.29 17.43
N ARG A 27 -6.55 -1.68 17.64
CA ARG A 27 -7.38 -1.19 16.54
C ARG A 27 -6.62 -0.09 15.79
N SER A 28 -6.17 -0.38 14.58
CA SER A 28 -5.63 0.64 13.69
C SER A 28 -6.77 1.54 13.19
N THR A 29 -6.64 2.85 13.35
CA THR A 29 -7.52 3.81 12.67
C THR A 29 -7.10 3.88 11.20
N SER A 30 -8.03 3.60 10.30
CA SER A 30 -7.81 3.81 8.87
C SER A 30 -8.31 5.21 8.50
N TYR A 31 -7.48 5.96 7.78
CA TYR A 31 -7.90 7.19 7.12
C TYR A 31 -8.50 6.85 5.76
N VAL A 32 -9.65 7.44 5.46
CA VAL A 32 -10.33 7.28 4.17
C VAL A 32 -10.27 8.61 3.46
N PHE A 33 -9.71 8.61 2.25
CA PHE A 33 -9.60 9.82 1.45
C PHE A 33 -10.97 10.34 1.02
N THR A 34 -11.13 11.66 1.02
CA THR A 34 -12.29 12.29 0.36
C THR A 34 -12.15 12.21 -1.16
N PRO A 35 -13.24 12.39 -1.93
CA PRO A 35 -13.16 12.46 -3.39
C PRO A 35 -12.16 13.53 -3.88
N GLU A 36 -12.13 14.70 -3.24
CA GLU A 36 -11.23 15.81 -3.59
C GLU A 36 -9.77 15.43 -3.39
N GLU A 37 -9.46 14.72 -2.30
CA GLU A 37 -8.11 14.21 -2.06
C GLU A 37 -7.71 13.14 -3.08
N CYS A 38 -8.64 12.26 -3.47
CA CYS A 38 -8.40 11.29 -4.53
C CYS A 38 -8.02 11.97 -5.86
N TRP A 39 -8.73 13.04 -6.22
CA TRP A 39 -8.44 13.83 -7.42
C TRP A 39 -7.11 14.58 -7.33
N ALA A 40 -6.80 15.18 -6.18
CA ALA A 40 -5.51 15.84 -5.95
C ALA A 40 -4.34 14.84 -6.12
N ILE A 41 -4.48 13.63 -5.58
CA ILE A 41 -3.49 12.56 -5.77
C ILE A 41 -3.38 12.20 -7.25
N TYR A 42 -4.51 12.02 -7.95
CA TYR A 42 -4.52 11.71 -9.38
C TYR A 42 -3.75 12.73 -10.23
N GLU A 43 -3.92 14.03 -9.93
CA GLU A 43 -3.27 15.10 -10.69
C GLU A 43 -1.76 15.17 -10.49
N GLU A 44 -1.29 14.84 -9.29
CA GLU A 44 0.13 14.83 -8.92
C GLU A 44 0.92 13.70 -9.62
N PHE A 45 0.27 12.58 -9.96
CA PHE A 45 0.96 11.49 -10.67
C PHE A 45 1.35 11.89 -12.10
N PRO A 46 2.50 11.39 -12.62
CA PRO A 46 2.84 11.52 -14.02
C PRO A 46 1.72 10.95 -14.90
N LYS A 47 1.40 11.61 -16.02
CA LYS A 47 0.26 11.27 -16.90
C LYS A 47 0.13 9.77 -17.20
N ARG A 48 1.26 9.08 -17.41
CA ARG A 48 1.33 7.63 -17.68
C ARG A 48 0.82 6.75 -16.51
N TYR A 49 0.94 7.20 -15.27
CA TYR A 49 0.65 6.42 -14.07
C TYR A 49 -0.61 6.86 -13.33
N ARG A 50 -1.26 7.94 -13.75
CA ARG A 50 -2.46 8.48 -13.09
C ARG A 50 -3.60 7.47 -13.00
N LEU A 51 -3.77 6.61 -14.01
CA LEU A 51 -4.83 5.60 -14.01
C LEU A 51 -4.65 4.54 -12.91
N ILE A 52 -3.41 4.30 -12.47
CA ILE A 52 -3.10 3.25 -11.48
C ILE A 52 -3.73 3.58 -10.13
N SER A 53 -3.65 4.84 -9.69
CA SER A 53 -4.31 5.28 -8.45
C SER A 53 -5.82 5.21 -8.56
N MET A 54 -6.38 5.57 -9.72
CA MET A 54 -7.83 5.53 -9.94
C MET A 54 -8.42 4.14 -9.90
N PHE A 55 -7.74 3.11 -10.39
CA PHE A 55 -8.22 1.73 -10.23
C PHE A 55 -8.34 1.35 -8.74
N GLY A 56 -7.41 1.81 -7.91
CA GLY A 56 -7.48 1.65 -6.46
C GLY A 56 -8.68 2.37 -5.85
N PHE A 57 -8.84 3.67 -6.14
CA PHE A 57 -9.89 4.49 -5.54
C PHE A 57 -11.31 4.13 -6.02
N ALA A 58 -11.47 3.90 -7.33
CA ALA A 58 -12.79 3.68 -7.93
C ALA A 58 -13.24 2.22 -7.95
N CYS A 59 -12.30 1.28 -8.01
CA CYS A 59 -12.61 -0.15 -8.16
C CYS A 59 -12.14 -1.01 -6.98
N GLY A 60 -11.45 -0.43 -5.99
CA GLY A 60 -10.95 -1.16 -4.83
C GLY A 60 -9.89 -2.22 -5.17
N THR A 61 -9.21 -2.07 -6.31
CA THR A 61 -8.18 -3.03 -6.74
C THR A 61 -6.95 -2.96 -5.84
N ARG A 62 -6.32 -4.10 -5.59
CA ARG A 62 -4.99 -4.13 -4.95
C ARG A 62 -3.96 -3.53 -5.90
N GLN A 63 -2.87 -3.00 -5.34
CA GLN A 63 -1.77 -2.42 -6.13
C GLN A 63 -1.28 -3.38 -7.24
N ALA A 64 -1.07 -4.66 -6.91
CA ALA A 64 -0.64 -5.67 -7.88
C ALA A 64 -1.67 -5.93 -9.00
N GLU A 65 -2.96 -5.79 -8.70
CA GLU A 65 -4.06 -5.97 -9.65
C GLU A 65 -4.16 -4.77 -10.60
N ALA A 66 -4.02 -3.55 -10.08
CA ALA A 66 -4.01 -2.32 -10.88
C ALA A 66 -2.88 -2.32 -11.93
N PHE A 67 -1.70 -2.86 -11.58
CA PHE A 67 -0.59 -3.05 -12.53
C PHE A 67 -0.84 -4.14 -13.58
N GLY A 68 -1.76 -5.08 -13.30
CA GLY A 68 -2.11 -6.19 -14.19
C GLY A 68 -3.24 -5.85 -15.18
N VAL A 69 -3.83 -4.65 -15.10
CA VAL A 69 -4.91 -4.23 -15.99
C VAL A 69 -4.39 -4.09 -17.42
N CYS A 70 -5.14 -4.65 -18.36
CA CYS A 70 -4.89 -4.60 -19.80
C CYS A 70 -6.22 -4.30 -20.51
N GLU A 71 -6.19 -3.86 -21.76
CA GLU A 71 -7.41 -3.45 -22.50
C GLU A 71 -8.45 -4.58 -22.64
N ASP A 72 -7.98 -5.82 -22.73
CA ASP A 72 -8.79 -7.02 -22.92
C ASP A 72 -9.65 -7.42 -21.71
N VAL A 73 -9.51 -6.72 -20.58
CA VAL A 73 -10.33 -6.95 -19.38
C VAL A 73 -11.31 -5.81 -19.08
N ILE A 74 -11.37 -4.80 -19.95
CA ILE A 74 -12.28 -3.67 -19.83
C ILE A 74 -13.41 -3.84 -20.85
N ASP A 75 -14.61 -4.03 -20.35
CA ASP A 75 -15.84 -3.97 -21.15
C ASP A 75 -16.39 -2.56 -21.06
N TRP A 76 -16.14 -1.77 -22.10
CA TRP A 76 -16.55 -0.36 -22.16
C TRP A 76 -18.06 -0.19 -22.28
N ASP A 77 -18.75 -1.11 -22.96
CA ASP A 77 -20.20 -1.05 -23.16
C ASP A 77 -20.96 -1.32 -21.85
N ARG A 78 -20.41 -2.21 -21.02
CA ARG A 78 -20.98 -2.58 -19.72
C ARG A 78 -20.37 -1.83 -18.54
N CYS A 79 -19.41 -0.95 -18.80
CA CYS A 79 -18.63 -0.25 -17.78
C CYS A 79 -18.04 -1.22 -16.72
N LEU A 80 -17.49 -2.36 -17.16
CA LEU A 80 -17.06 -3.44 -16.28
C LEU A 80 -15.55 -3.70 -16.40
N LEU A 81 -14.86 -3.69 -15.26
CA LEU A 81 -13.45 -4.10 -15.14
C LEU A 81 -13.37 -5.52 -14.54
N THR A 82 -12.84 -6.47 -15.31
CA THR A 82 -12.62 -7.84 -14.82
C THR A 82 -11.21 -8.02 -14.25
N VAL A 83 -11.09 -8.17 -12.93
CA VAL A 83 -9.79 -8.39 -12.28
C VAL A 83 -9.40 -9.87 -12.36
N ARG A 84 -8.51 -10.21 -13.29
CA ARG A 84 -7.98 -11.60 -13.46
C ARG A 84 -6.45 -11.74 -13.32
N ARG A 85 -5.73 -10.61 -13.35
CA ARG A 85 -4.27 -10.58 -13.37
C ARG A 85 -3.70 -9.77 -12.22
N GLN A 86 -2.49 -10.14 -11.82
CA GLN A 86 -1.71 -9.38 -10.86
C GLN A 86 -0.23 -9.42 -11.26
N VAL A 87 0.48 -8.32 -11.02
CA VAL A 87 1.93 -8.27 -11.17
C VAL A 87 2.58 -8.60 -9.83
N LEU A 88 3.35 -9.68 -9.79
CA LEU A 88 4.08 -10.13 -8.60
C LEU A 88 5.58 -9.93 -8.79
N ARG A 89 6.24 -9.58 -7.68
CA ARG A 89 7.69 -9.52 -7.57
C ARG A 89 8.10 -10.13 -6.23
N ILE A 90 8.46 -11.40 -6.23
CA ILE A 90 8.73 -12.18 -5.01
C ILE A 90 10.11 -12.81 -5.05
N LYS A 91 10.61 -13.25 -3.89
CA LYS A 91 11.96 -13.82 -3.76
C LYS A 91 12.10 -15.13 -4.52
N GLU A 92 11.04 -15.95 -4.51
CA GLU A 92 10.95 -17.25 -5.17
C GLU A 92 11.11 -17.14 -6.69
N THR A 93 10.79 -15.97 -7.25
CA THR A 93 10.90 -15.68 -8.69
C THR A 93 12.13 -14.87 -9.02
N ASP A 94 13.13 -14.85 -8.13
CA ASP A 94 14.35 -14.06 -8.27
C ASP A 94 14.05 -12.56 -8.49
N TYR A 95 12.99 -12.06 -7.83
CA TYR A 95 12.51 -10.68 -7.96
C TYR A 95 12.21 -10.22 -9.40
N LYS A 96 11.98 -11.16 -10.33
CA LYS A 96 11.45 -10.86 -11.65
C LYS A 96 10.02 -10.35 -11.52
N CYS A 97 9.67 -9.34 -12.30
CA CYS A 97 8.29 -8.89 -12.41
C CYS A 97 7.51 -9.90 -13.24
N LEU A 98 6.59 -10.62 -12.62
CA LEU A 98 5.75 -11.61 -13.28
C LEU A 98 4.31 -11.10 -13.35
N LEU A 99 3.76 -11.03 -14.56
CA LEU A 99 2.32 -10.95 -14.75
C LEU A 99 1.76 -12.35 -14.56
N VAL A 100 0.98 -12.54 -13.51
CA VAL A 100 0.29 -13.80 -13.21
C VAL A 100 -1.15 -13.66 -13.65
N ASP A 101 -1.56 -14.49 -14.60
CA ASP A 101 -2.94 -14.61 -15.04
C ASP A 101 -3.54 -15.85 -14.40
N ARG A 102 -4.41 -15.65 -13.42
CA ARG A 102 -4.95 -16.76 -12.62
C ARG A 102 -6.29 -16.37 -12.03
N LEU A 103 -7.29 -17.21 -12.24
CA LEU A 103 -8.45 -17.24 -11.36
C LEU A 103 -7.97 -17.57 -9.94
N LYS A 104 -8.37 -16.79 -8.94
CA LYS A 104 -7.87 -16.89 -7.55
C LYS A 104 -7.80 -18.34 -7.01
N THR A 105 -8.68 -19.22 -7.48
CA THR A 105 -8.78 -20.64 -7.10
C THR A 105 -8.06 -21.66 -8.00
N SER A 106 -7.49 -21.29 -9.14
CA SER A 106 -6.91 -22.24 -10.12
C SER A 106 -5.54 -22.79 -9.71
N PRO A 107 -5.30 -24.10 -9.62
CA PRO A 107 -3.99 -24.64 -9.23
C PRO A 107 -2.87 -24.42 -10.27
N ARG A 108 -3.20 -23.99 -11.50
CA ARG A 108 -2.22 -23.74 -12.57
C ARG A 108 -1.80 -22.27 -12.61
N LEU A 109 -0.51 -22.03 -12.68
CA LEU A 109 0.09 -20.70 -12.80
C LEU A 109 0.43 -20.43 -14.27
N ASP A 110 -0.35 -19.58 -14.94
CA ASP A 110 0.11 -18.96 -16.18
C ASP A 110 0.82 -17.66 -15.82
N SER A 111 2.10 -17.55 -16.18
CA SER A 111 2.92 -16.41 -15.79
C SER A 111 3.85 -15.98 -16.90
N LYS A 112 3.92 -14.66 -17.11
CA LYS A 112 4.80 -14.04 -18.11
C LYS A 112 5.70 -13.02 -17.43
N VAL A 113 6.99 -13.05 -17.75
CA VAL A 113 7.92 -12.00 -17.32
C VAL A 113 7.54 -10.71 -18.04
N VAL A 114 7.35 -9.64 -17.27
CA VAL A 114 7.09 -8.30 -17.80
C VAL A 114 8.28 -7.38 -17.54
N PRO A 115 8.61 -6.49 -18.48
CA PRO A 115 9.72 -5.56 -18.31
C PRO A 115 9.42 -4.60 -17.16
N ALA A 116 10.41 -4.41 -16.29
CA ALA A 116 10.34 -3.40 -15.25
C ALA A 116 10.56 -2.01 -15.88
N PRO A 117 9.84 -0.96 -15.44
CA PRO A 117 10.18 0.39 -15.84
C PRO A 117 11.61 0.74 -15.38
N PRO A 118 12.36 1.52 -16.16
CA PRO A 118 13.69 1.97 -15.74
C PRO A 118 13.57 2.76 -14.44
N VAL A 119 14.34 2.38 -13.42
CA VAL A 119 14.41 3.13 -12.16
C VAL A 119 15.14 4.44 -12.45
N PRO A 120 14.56 5.61 -12.15
CA PRO A 120 15.27 6.86 -12.32
C PRO A 120 16.53 6.86 -11.43
N PRO A 121 17.69 7.29 -11.94
CA PRO A 121 18.90 7.39 -11.13
C PRO A 121 18.63 8.36 -9.97
N GLY A 122 18.73 7.87 -8.74
CA GLY A 122 18.48 8.65 -7.51
C GLY A 122 17.21 8.30 -6.73
N GLY A 123 16.39 7.35 -7.20
CA GLY A 123 15.30 6.79 -6.39
C GLY A 123 15.83 5.87 -5.27
N PRO A 124 15.15 5.75 -4.11
CA PRO A 124 15.59 4.96 -2.95
C PRO A 124 15.58 3.42 -3.17
N GLY A 125 15.64 2.94 -4.42
CA GLY A 125 15.58 1.52 -4.78
C GLY A 125 16.53 1.11 -5.91
N GLY A 126 17.59 1.89 -6.16
CA GLY A 126 18.62 1.54 -7.12
C GLY A 126 19.55 0.44 -6.62
N ALA A 127 19.43 -0.75 -7.21
CA ALA A 127 20.27 -1.96 -7.14
C ALA A 127 20.06 -2.94 -5.95
N PRO A 128 19.91 -4.26 -6.23
CA PRO A 128 20.14 -5.31 -5.25
C PRO A 128 21.64 -5.56 -5.14
N GLY A 129 22.32 -4.80 -4.29
CA GLY A 129 23.74 -4.97 -4.07
C GLY A 129 24.32 -3.88 -3.18
N ALA A 130 24.84 -4.31 -2.03
CA ALA A 130 25.59 -3.55 -1.04
C ALA A 130 24.82 -2.52 -0.21
N ILE A 131 24.49 -2.90 1.03
CA ILE A 131 24.60 -1.95 2.15
C ILE A 131 26.09 -1.94 2.50
N PRO A 132 26.85 -0.85 2.24
CA PRO A 132 28.19 -0.71 2.76
C PRO A 132 28.08 -0.28 4.23
N GLY A 133 28.57 -1.10 5.16
CA GLY A 133 28.83 -0.65 6.53
C GLY A 133 28.15 -1.39 7.68
N SER A 134 27.75 -2.66 7.55
CA SER A 134 27.39 -3.47 8.73
C SER A 134 28.66 -4.00 9.42
N THR A 135 29.45 -3.12 10.01
CA THR A 135 30.40 -3.49 11.06
C THR A 135 29.66 -3.53 12.39
N HIS A 136 29.68 -4.70 13.03
CA HIS A 136 29.36 -4.84 14.45
C HIS A 136 30.15 -3.81 15.28
N GLY A 137 29.45 -3.08 16.14
CA GLY A 137 30.04 -2.15 17.09
C GLY A 137 28.97 -1.60 18.04
N ASP A 138 29.08 -2.00 19.29
CA ASP A 138 28.27 -1.62 20.45
C ASP A 138 28.17 -0.10 20.71
N ARG A 139 27.12 0.25 21.49
CA ARG A 139 26.90 1.42 22.36
C ARG A 139 26.14 2.66 21.84
N ALA A 140 24.94 2.78 22.42
CA ALA A 140 24.18 3.94 22.92
C ALA A 140 24.69 5.39 22.64
N VAL A 141 23.74 6.29 22.33
CA VAL A 141 23.45 7.57 23.03
C VAL A 141 22.37 8.39 22.28
N GLY A 142 21.32 8.80 23.00
CA GLY A 142 20.82 10.18 23.00
C GLY A 142 19.95 10.70 21.86
N THR A 143 18.63 10.66 22.07
CA THR A 143 17.57 11.40 21.38
C THR A 143 17.69 12.93 21.53
N GLN A 144 17.86 13.66 20.43
CA GLN A 144 17.57 15.12 20.35
C GLN A 144 16.94 15.57 19.01
N ALA A 145 16.82 14.69 18.01
CA ALA A 145 16.31 15.05 16.68
C ALA A 145 14.79 14.88 16.49
N GLU A 146 14.11 14.15 17.37
CA GLU A 146 12.65 13.92 17.26
C GLU A 146 11.81 15.08 17.80
N ASP A 147 12.35 15.89 18.72
CA ASP A 147 11.58 16.93 19.41
C ASP A 147 11.29 18.17 18.51
N GLN A 148 12.18 18.45 17.54
CA GLN A 148 12.02 19.60 16.64
C GLN A 148 10.96 19.39 15.54
N ARG A 149 10.65 18.13 15.17
CA ARG A 149 9.62 17.83 14.15
C ARG A 149 8.19 17.90 14.70
N VAL A 150 8.01 17.70 16.01
CA VAL A 150 6.70 17.77 16.66
C VAL A 150 6.25 19.23 16.86
N GLN A 151 7.19 20.14 17.18
CA GLN A 151 6.87 21.56 17.32
C GLN A 151 6.47 22.25 16.00
N ALA A 152 7.10 21.91 14.87
CA ALA A 152 6.76 22.51 13.57
C ALA A 152 5.35 22.16 13.07
N ARG A 153 4.82 20.99 13.46
CA ARG A 153 3.45 20.55 13.11
C ARG A 153 2.37 21.19 13.97
N SER A 154 2.69 21.61 15.20
CA SER A 154 1.76 22.28 16.10
C SER A 154 1.48 23.73 15.67
N SER A 155 2.51 24.45 15.21
CA SER A 155 2.38 25.86 14.80
C SER A 155 1.61 26.06 13.49
N THR A 156 1.62 25.07 12.59
CA THR A 156 0.90 25.17 11.31
C THR A 156 -0.61 24.98 11.48
N ARG A 157 -1.04 24.23 12.51
CA ARG A 157 -2.46 23.96 12.78
C ARG A 157 -3.18 25.15 13.43
N LEU A 158 -2.46 25.94 14.24
CA LEU A 158 -3.02 27.14 14.90
C LEU A 158 -3.26 28.33 13.93
N LEU A 159 -2.62 28.34 12.77
CA LEU A 159 -2.79 29.40 11.76
C LEU A 159 -3.98 29.18 10.82
N LEU A 160 -4.45 27.94 10.64
CA LEU A 160 -5.63 27.68 9.79
C LEU A 160 -6.97 27.85 10.54
N ASP A 161 -7.02 27.60 11.85
CA ASP A 161 -8.27 27.74 12.64
C ASP A 161 -8.71 29.19 12.89
N SER A 162 -7.86 30.18 12.60
CA SER A 162 -8.21 31.61 12.74
C SER A 162 -8.81 32.24 11.48
N ALA A 163 -8.83 31.53 10.35
CA ALA A 163 -9.34 32.04 9.07
C ALA A 163 -10.83 31.69 8.80
N GLN A 164 -11.52 31.04 9.75
CA GLN A 164 -12.85 30.49 9.51
C GLN A 164 -13.85 30.88 10.63
N GLN A 165 -14.15 32.19 10.71
CA GLN A 165 -15.38 32.67 11.36
C GLN A 165 -16.35 33.15 10.28
N PRO A 166 -17.51 32.50 10.08
CA PRO A 166 -18.56 33.02 9.20
C PRO A 166 -19.29 34.20 9.88
N ALA A 167 -19.55 35.25 9.12
CA ALA A 167 -20.30 36.42 9.55
C ALA A 167 -21.79 36.07 9.80
N GLU A 168 -22.32 36.50 10.95
CA GLU A 168 -23.75 36.36 11.30
C GLU A 168 -24.65 37.23 10.40
N PRO A 169 -25.85 36.74 10.02
CA PRO A 169 -26.84 37.55 9.31
C PRO A 169 -27.62 38.44 10.29
N GLN A 170 -27.56 39.75 10.09
CA GLN A 170 -28.40 40.71 10.81
C GLN A 170 -29.87 40.56 10.40
N HIS A 171 -30.72 40.25 11.38
CA HIS A 171 -32.17 40.23 11.26
C HIS A 171 -32.70 41.64 10.92
N LEU A 172 -33.32 41.76 9.74
CA LEU A 172 -34.11 42.91 9.33
C LEU A 172 -35.46 42.88 10.09
N GLN A 173 -35.62 43.69 11.14
CA GLN A 173 -36.94 44.00 11.70
C GLN A 173 -37.59 45.11 10.86
N ARG A 174 -38.87 44.89 10.55
CA ARG A 174 -39.77 45.82 9.87
C ARG A 174 -40.19 46.98 10.77
#